data_AF-A0AAD5PFL1-F1
#
_entry.id   AF-A0AAD5PFL1-F1
#
_cell.length_a   1.000
_cell.length_b   1.000
_cell.length_c   1.000
_cell.angle_alpha   90.00
_cell.angle_beta   90.00
_cell.angle_gamma   90.00
#
_symmetry.space_group_name_H-M   'P 1'
#
loop_
_entity.id
_entity.type
_entity.pdbx_description
1 polymer ?
#
loop_
_entity_poly.entity_id
_entity_poly.type
_entity_poly.pdbx_seq_one_letter_code
_entity_poly.pdbx_strand_id
1 'polypeptide(L)'
;GSGSGQQSITAFPEADDNNSFWLVRAGLGRQCKRGEPVPCGSTIRLRHANTKNYLHSHHHTSPLSHQQEVSCFDGEDTGDDWKVECASGKYWIREAPIQLAHVDSKTYLTSSTSHQYGQPIPGQLEVATAKSSSKSTYWIAQVHIYT
;
A
#
# COMPACT_ATOMS: atom_id res chain seq x y z
N GLY A 1 0.09 -8.67 -21.57
CA GLY A 1 0.01 -8.86 -20.11
C GLY A 1 -1.43 -8.73 -19.69
N SER A 2 -1.88 -9.51 -18.70
CA SER A 2 -3.27 -9.54 -18.21
C SER A 2 -3.56 -8.55 -17.06
N GLY A 3 -2.59 -7.71 -16.70
CA GLY A 3 -2.75 -6.62 -15.73
C GLY A 3 -3.54 -5.44 -16.30
N SER A 4 -3.87 -4.47 -15.46
CA SER A 4 -4.69 -3.32 -15.85
C SER A 4 -3.99 -2.33 -16.80
N GLY A 5 -2.66 -2.38 -16.88
CA GLY A 5 -1.86 -1.39 -17.61
C GLY A 5 -1.68 -0.06 -16.85
N GLN A 6 -2.17 0.03 -15.61
CA GLN A 6 -1.92 1.16 -14.72
C GLN A 6 -0.45 1.17 -14.22
N GLN A 7 -0.05 2.27 -13.59
CA GLN A 7 1.30 2.42 -13.05
C GLN A 7 1.58 1.32 -12.02
N SER A 8 2.68 0.61 -12.20
CA SER A 8 3.13 -0.44 -11.27
C SER A 8 3.57 0.14 -9.93
N ILE A 9 3.34 -0.60 -8.85
CA ILE A 9 3.91 -0.33 -7.53
C ILE A 9 4.80 -1.51 -7.14
N THR A 10 5.93 -1.20 -6.51
CA THR A 10 6.89 -2.18 -6.05
C THR A 10 7.35 -1.83 -4.64
N ALA A 11 7.90 -2.82 -3.91
CA ALA A 11 8.64 -2.54 -2.69
C ALA A 11 10.12 -2.43 -3.03
N PHE A 12 10.71 -1.28 -2.72
CA PHE A 12 12.11 -0.97 -2.98
C PHE A 12 12.95 -1.27 -1.73
N PRO A 13 14.08 -1.99 -1.85
CA PRO A 13 14.87 -2.37 -0.68
C PRO A 13 15.73 -1.23 -0.11
N GLU A 14 15.98 -0.17 -0.87
CA GLU A 14 16.80 0.96 -0.40
C GLU A 14 15.93 2.01 0.28
N ALA A 15 16.42 2.54 1.38
CA ALA A 15 15.64 3.38 2.27
C ALA A 15 15.47 4.82 1.71
N ASP A 16 16.45 5.32 0.96
CA ASP A 16 16.52 6.73 0.56
C ASP A 16 16.11 6.97 -0.91
N ASP A 17 14.83 6.73 -1.21
CA ASP A 17 14.25 7.06 -2.52
C ASP A 17 13.06 8.01 -2.37
N ASN A 18 13.09 9.11 -3.14
CA ASN A 18 12.03 10.11 -3.13
C ASN A 18 10.68 9.57 -3.62
N ASN A 19 10.63 8.44 -4.34
CA ASN A 19 9.37 7.79 -4.72
C ASN A 19 8.82 6.84 -3.65
N SER A 20 9.46 6.76 -2.48
CA SER A 20 8.95 5.97 -1.35
C SER A 20 8.01 6.76 -0.43
N PHE A 21 7.72 8.03 -0.73
CA PHE A 21 6.85 8.87 0.10
C PHE A 21 5.37 8.75 -0.25
N TRP A 22 4.56 8.49 0.78
CA TRP A 22 3.11 8.38 0.69
C TRP A 22 2.42 9.32 1.69
N LEU A 23 1.43 10.05 1.22
CA LEU A 23 0.58 10.91 2.04
C LEU A 23 -0.66 10.14 2.48
N VAL A 24 -0.88 10.07 3.79
CA VAL A 24 -2.11 9.51 4.36
C VAL A 24 -3.26 10.51 4.19
N ARG A 25 -4.36 10.05 3.61
CA ARG A 25 -5.63 10.79 3.47
C ARG A 25 -6.77 9.99 4.10
N ALA A 26 -7.87 10.67 4.40
CA ALA A 26 -9.11 10.00 4.79
C ALA A 26 -9.65 9.13 3.65
N GLY A 27 -10.40 8.09 4.01
CA GLY A 27 -11.19 7.28 3.09
C GLY A 27 -12.12 8.12 2.22
N LEU A 28 -12.57 7.55 1.10
CA LEU A 28 -13.42 8.24 0.12
C LEU A 28 -14.65 8.89 0.78
N GLY A 29 -14.93 10.13 0.41
CA GLY A 29 -16.05 10.92 0.96
C GLY A 29 -15.90 11.35 2.42
N ARG A 30 -14.76 11.07 3.08
CA ARG A 30 -14.48 11.50 4.45
C ARG A 30 -13.44 12.61 4.49
N GLN A 31 -13.45 13.36 5.59
CA GLN A 31 -12.43 14.36 5.88
C GLN A 31 -11.74 14.00 7.19
N CYS A 32 -10.43 14.22 7.26
CA CYS A 32 -9.64 14.15 8.48
C CYS A 32 -8.83 15.44 8.62
N LYS A 33 -8.56 15.88 9.85
CA LYS A 33 -7.68 17.04 10.05
C LYS A 33 -6.23 16.58 10.04
N ARG A 34 -5.37 17.34 9.36
CA ARG A 34 -3.94 17.08 9.38
C ARG A 34 -3.43 17.15 10.82
N GLY A 35 -2.64 16.15 11.22
CA GLY A 35 -2.08 16.05 12.57
C GLY A 35 -2.94 15.25 13.55
N GLU A 36 -4.15 14.84 13.18
CA GLU A 36 -4.93 13.91 14.01
C GLU A 36 -4.35 12.49 13.91
N PRO A 37 -4.25 11.76 15.04
CA PRO A 37 -3.87 10.35 15.04
C PRO A 37 -4.86 9.51 14.22
N VAL A 38 -4.35 8.57 13.43
CA VAL A 38 -5.18 7.65 12.65
C VAL A 38 -5.67 6.52 13.56
N PRO A 39 -6.98 6.38 13.83
CA PRO A 39 -7.49 5.28 14.66
C PRO A 39 -7.31 3.93 13.96
N CYS A 40 -6.98 2.90 14.71
CA CYS A 40 -7.02 1.54 14.21
C CYS A 40 -8.45 1.18 13.81
N GLY A 41 -8.60 0.49 12.68
CA GLY A 41 -9.89 0.18 12.05
C GLY A 41 -10.45 1.29 11.16
N SER A 42 -9.80 2.45 11.08
CA SER A 42 -10.22 3.52 10.17
C SER A 42 -9.86 3.19 8.71
N THR A 43 -10.65 3.75 7.79
CA THR A 43 -10.39 3.71 6.35
C THR A 43 -9.59 4.93 5.95
N ILE A 44 -8.48 4.69 5.25
CA ILE A 44 -7.55 5.70 4.72
C ILE A 44 -7.33 5.49 3.23
N ARG A 45 -6.70 6.46 2.60
CA ARG A 45 -6.11 6.34 1.26
C ARG A 45 -4.65 6.76 1.31
N LEU A 46 -3.81 6.11 0.54
CA LEU A 46 -2.38 6.43 0.44
C LEU A 46 -2.11 7.07 -0.91
N ARG A 47 -1.71 8.35 -0.91
CA ARG A 47 -1.42 9.11 -2.12
C ARG A 47 0.08 9.21 -2.32
N HIS A 48 0.59 8.71 -3.44
CA HIS A 48 2.01 8.79 -3.78
C HIS A 48 2.44 10.25 -3.93
N ALA A 49 3.54 10.63 -3.27
CA ALA A 49 3.93 12.03 -3.15
C ALA A 49 4.31 12.65 -4.50
N ASN A 50 4.96 11.90 -5.39
CA ASN A 50 5.47 12.45 -6.65
C ASN A 50 4.42 12.42 -7.76
N THR A 51 3.79 11.27 -7.99
CA THR A 51 2.80 11.14 -9.09
C THR A 51 1.43 11.65 -8.73
N LYS A 52 1.14 11.83 -7.44
CA LYS A 52 -0.17 12.22 -6.92
C LYS A 52 -1.28 11.18 -7.10
N ASN A 53 -0.95 9.98 -7.56
CA ASN A 53 -1.85 8.84 -7.70
C ASN A 53 -2.12 8.16 -6.35
N TYR A 54 -3.16 7.33 -6.28
CA TYR A 54 -3.48 6.55 -5.08
C TYR A 54 -3.01 5.10 -5.20
N LEU A 55 -2.64 4.52 -4.04
CA LEU A 55 -2.49 3.08 -3.89
C LEU A 55 -3.85 2.44 -4.13
N HIS A 56 -3.95 1.62 -5.17
CA HIS A 56 -5.20 1.12 -5.71
C HIS A 56 -5.15 -0.40 -5.88
N SER A 57 -6.29 -1.06 -5.71
CA SER A 57 -6.45 -2.48 -5.98
C SER A 57 -7.80 -2.77 -6.64
N HIS A 58 -7.83 -3.77 -7.52
CA HIS A 58 -8.98 -4.08 -8.37
C HIS A 58 -8.96 -5.53 -8.84
N HIS A 59 -9.96 -5.97 -9.60
CA HIS A 59 -10.07 -7.36 -10.06
C HIS A 59 -9.15 -7.71 -11.25
N HIS A 60 -7.86 -7.39 -11.14
CA HIS A 60 -6.81 -7.81 -12.06
C HIS A 60 -5.80 -8.72 -11.37
N THR A 61 -5.15 -9.58 -12.16
CA THR A 61 -4.13 -10.50 -11.66
C THR A 61 -2.76 -9.83 -11.66
N SER A 62 -2.07 -9.90 -10.53
CA SER A 62 -0.71 -9.40 -10.34
C SER A 62 0.32 -10.13 -11.23
N PRO A 63 1.40 -9.45 -11.65
CA PRO A 63 2.31 -9.97 -12.67
C PRO A 63 3.12 -11.23 -12.32
N LEU A 64 3.51 -11.42 -11.06
CA LEU A 64 4.43 -12.47 -10.62
C LEU A 64 3.74 -13.53 -9.76
N SER A 65 3.03 -13.12 -8.71
CA SER A 65 2.42 -14.08 -7.75
C SER A 65 1.05 -14.59 -8.16
N HIS A 66 0.46 -14.07 -9.24
CA HIS A 66 -0.92 -14.33 -9.67
C HIS A 66 -1.98 -14.06 -8.59
N GLN A 67 -1.64 -13.23 -7.61
CA GLN A 67 -2.57 -12.65 -6.64
C GLN A 67 -3.33 -11.47 -7.26
N GLN A 68 -4.04 -10.69 -6.46
CA GLN A 68 -4.71 -9.49 -6.95
C GLN A 68 -3.72 -8.33 -7.10
N GLU A 69 -3.78 -7.66 -8.25
CA GLU A 69 -2.90 -6.55 -8.64
C GLU A 69 -3.08 -5.33 -7.74
N VAL A 70 -1.97 -4.69 -7.41
CA VAL A 70 -1.91 -3.37 -6.76
C VAL A 70 -1.20 -2.40 -7.71
N SER A 71 -1.76 -1.22 -7.86
CA SER A 71 -1.32 -0.20 -8.83
C SER A 71 -1.38 1.20 -8.24
N CYS A 72 -0.75 2.14 -8.94
CA CYS A 72 -0.90 3.57 -8.70
C CYS A 72 -1.94 4.11 -9.69
N PHE A 73 -3.12 4.47 -9.19
CA PHE A 73 -4.25 4.90 -10.02
C PHE A 73 -4.38 6.44 -10.06
N ASP A 74 -4.50 6.99 -11.27
CA ASP A 74 -4.75 8.42 -11.53
C ASP A 74 -6.27 8.67 -11.59
N GLY A 75 -6.91 8.49 -10.43
CA GLY A 75 -8.34 8.63 -10.22
C GLY A 75 -8.67 8.62 -8.73
N GLU A 76 -9.96 8.70 -8.40
CA GLU A 76 -10.44 8.55 -7.01
C GLU A 76 -11.70 7.69 -7.00
N ASP A 77 -11.62 6.48 -6.47
CA ASP A 77 -12.76 5.58 -6.28
C ASP A 77 -12.63 4.72 -5.02
N THR A 78 -13.48 3.71 -4.86
CA THR A 78 -13.49 2.83 -3.68
C THR A 78 -12.33 1.83 -3.67
N GLY A 79 -11.67 1.60 -4.81
CA GLY A 79 -10.46 0.77 -4.92
C GLY A 79 -9.22 1.40 -4.29
N ASP A 80 -9.31 2.67 -3.90
CA ASP A 80 -8.25 3.39 -3.17
C ASP A 80 -8.36 3.27 -1.65
N ASP A 81 -9.46 2.69 -1.13
CA ASP A 81 -9.75 2.64 0.29
C ASP A 81 -9.11 1.43 0.98
N TRP A 82 -8.29 1.72 1.99
CA TRP A 82 -7.58 0.73 2.80
C TRP A 82 -7.95 0.89 4.27
N LYS A 83 -8.35 -0.20 4.92
CA LYS A 83 -8.57 -0.25 6.35
C LYS A 83 -7.25 -0.52 7.07
N VAL A 84 -6.91 0.33 8.03
CA VAL A 84 -5.72 0.16 8.88
C VAL A 84 -6.03 -0.83 9.99
N GLU A 85 -5.31 -1.94 10.05
CA GLU A 85 -5.45 -2.95 11.11
C GLU A 85 -4.16 -3.01 11.92
N CYS A 86 -4.20 -2.53 13.15
CA CYS A 86 -3.05 -2.52 14.03
C CYS A 86 -2.93 -3.85 14.77
N ALA A 87 -1.70 -4.33 14.99
CA ALA A 87 -1.47 -5.50 15.84
C ALA A 87 -1.91 -5.25 17.30
N SER A 88 -1.78 -4.01 17.78
CA SER A 88 -2.22 -3.59 19.10
C SER A 88 -2.45 -2.07 19.16
N GLY A 89 -3.08 -1.61 20.25
CA GLY A 89 -3.31 -0.19 20.48
C GLY A 89 -4.55 0.37 19.77
N LYS A 90 -4.86 1.64 20.09
CA LYS A 90 -6.04 2.35 19.58
C LYS A 90 -5.78 3.13 18.29
N TYR A 91 -4.52 3.48 18.05
CA TYR A 91 -4.11 4.32 16.93
C TYR A 91 -2.94 3.68 16.19
N TRP A 92 -2.80 4.00 14.91
CA TRP A 92 -1.62 3.67 14.13
C TRP A 92 -0.43 4.46 14.68
N ILE A 93 0.51 3.73 15.27
CA ILE A 93 1.75 4.29 15.82
C ILE A 93 2.88 3.96 14.83
N ARG A 94 3.81 4.90 14.68
CA ARG A 94 5.05 4.69 13.92
C ARG A 94 5.82 3.48 14.47
N GLU A 95 6.57 2.79 13.62
CA GLU A 95 7.38 1.61 14.00
C GLU A 95 6.58 0.39 14.51
N ALA A 96 5.28 0.54 14.79
CA ALA A 96 4.41 -0.56 15.13
C ALA A 96 3.91 -1.27 13.86
N PRO A 97 3.85 -2.62 13.86
CA PRO A 97 3.35 -3.37 12.72
C PRO A 97 1.85 -3.16 12.54
N ILE A 98 1.46 -2.90 11.30
CA ILE A 98 0.08 -2.81 10.85
C ILE A 98 -0.15 -3.72 9.63
N GLN A 99 -1.41 -3.97 9.32
CA GLN A 99 -1.84 -4.49 8.04
C GLN A 99 -2.74 -3.46 7.36
N LEU A 100 -2.72 -3.44 6.03
CA LEU A 100 -3.61 -2.62 5.22
C LEU A 100 -4.54 -3.58 4.47
N ALA A 101 -5.81 -3.57 4.84
CA ALA A 101 -6.83 -4.41 4.22
C ALA A 101 -7.60 -3.60 3.17
N HIS A 102 -7.56 -4.03 1.92
CA HIS A 102 -8.33 -3.41 0.84
C HIS A 102 -9.83 -3.53 1.14
N VAL A 103 -10.54 -2.40 1.10
CA VAL A 103 -11.93 -2.35 1.58
C VAL A 103 -12.86 -3.15 0.67
N ASP A 104 -12.70 -3.09 -0.66
CA ASP A 104 -13.64 -3.73 -1.58
C ASP A 104 -13.44 -5.25 -1.65
N SER A 105 -12.20 -5.72 -1.77
CA SER A 105 -11.90 -7.16 -1.95
C SER A 105 -11.59 -7.92 -0.66
N LYS A 106 -11.45 -7.23 0.48
CA LYS A 106 -11.12 -7.83 1.79
C LYS A 106 -9.81 -8.62 1.79
N THR A 107 -8.85 -8.21 0.97
CA THR A 107 -7.49 -8.77 0.90
C THR A 107 -6.47 -7.84 1.56
N TYR A 108 -5.31 -8.35 1.92
CA TYR A 108 -4.25 -7.60 2.61
C TYR A 108 -3.13 -7.22 1.65
N LEU A 109 -2.67 -5.98 1.72
CA LEU A 109 -1.45 -5.55 1.03
C LEU A 109 -0.29 -6.45 1.43
N THR A 110 0.45 -6.97 0.45
CA THR A 110 1.50 -7.96 0.65
C THR A 110 2.70 -7.71 -0.25
N SER A 111 3.88 -8.07 0.24
CA SER A 111 5.12 -8.10 -0.56
C SER A 111 6.03 -9.23 -0.08
N SER A 112 6.67 -9.95 -0.99
CA SER A 112 7.47 -11.14 -0.68
C SER A 112 8.76 -11.17 -1.48
N THR A 113 9.85 -11.61 -0.83
CA THR A 113 11.15 -11.85 -1.47
C THR A 113 11.12 -12.97 -2.52
N SER A 114 10.06 -13.80 -2.52
CA SER A 114 9.84 -14.82 -3.56
C SER A 114 9.35 -14.25 -4.90
N HIS A 115 8.87 -13.00 -4.92
CA HIS A 115 8.27 -12.36 -6.10
C HIS A 115 9.05 -11.08 -6.41
N GLN A 116 10.25 -11.27 -6.97
CA GLN A 116 11.18 -10.19 -7.29
C GLN A 116 11.25 -9.98 -8.81
N TYR A 117 11.22 -8.72 -9.23
CA TYR A 117 11.39 -8.36 -10.63
C TYR A 117 12.86 -8.44 -11.06
N GLY A 118 13.05 -8.82 -12.32
CA GLY A 118 14.31 -8.69 -13.04
C GLY A 118 14.41 -7.35 -13.76
N GLN A 119 15.05 -7.32 -14.93
CA GLN A 119 15.12 -6.12 -15.77
C GLN A 119 13.71 -5.66 -16.20
N PRO A 120 13.42 -4.35 -16.27
CA PRO A 120 14.34 -3.20 -16.07
C PRO A 120 14.46 -2.71 -14.61
N ILE A 121 13.79 -3.35 -13.65
CA ILE A 121 13.72 -2.95 -12.24
C ILE A 121 14.26 -4.06 -11.32
N PRO A 122 15.53 -4.46 -11.50
CA PRO A 122 16.09 -5.63 -10.83
C PRO A 122 16.04 -5.44 -9.32
N GLY A 123 15.59 -6.47 -8.62
CA GLY A 123 15.64 -6.50 -7.17
C GLY A 123 14.38 -5.94 -6.48
N GLN A 124 13.54 -5.20 -7.19
CA GLN A 124 12.29 -4.68 -6.65
C GLN A 124 11.29 -5.81 -6.42
N LEU A 125 10.55 -5.77 -5.32
CA LEU A 125 9.56 -6.80 -5.01
C LEU A 125 8.18 -6.40 -5.54
N GLU A 126 7.42 -7.39 -5.99
CA GLU A 126 6.01 -7.23 -6.29
C GLU A 126 5.22 -6.83 -5.04
N VAL A 127 4.39 -5.81 -5.22
CA VAL A 127 3.31 -5.48 -4.28
C VAL A 127 2.00 -5.98 -4.88
N ALA A 128 1.26 -6.75 -4.09
CA ALA A 128 -0.03 -7.33 -4.47
C ALA A 128 -0.97 -7.34 -3.27
N THR A 129 -2.15 -7.94 -3.40
CA THR A 129 -2.98 -8.26 -2.23
C THR A 129 -3.21 -9.77 -2.05
N ALA A 130 -3.10 -10.23 -0.79
CA ALA A 130 -3.29 -11.63 -0.38
C ALA A 130 -4.63 -11.82 0.33
N LYS A 131 -5.29 -12.98 0.12
CA LYS A 131 -6.56 -13.32 0.79
C LYS A 131 -6.42 -13.56 2.30
N SER A 132 -5.23 -13.95 2.75
CA SER A 132 -4.97 -14.33 4.14
C SER A 132 -3.86 -13.50 4.73
N SER A 133 -3.97 -13.19 6.03
CA SER A 133 -2.89 -12.57 6.80
C SER A 133 -1.70 -13.53 6.91
N SER A 134 -0.49 -12.98 6.76
CA SER A 134 0.78 -13.69 6.88
C SER A 134 1.89 -12.73 7.29
N LYS A 135 3.11 -13.23 7.51
CA LYS A 135 4.28 -12.38 7.78
C LYS A 135 4.53 -11.34 6.69
N SER A 136 4.22 -11.64 5.43
CA SER A 136 4.43 -10.76 4.28
C SER A 136 3.39 -9.64 4.16
N THR A 137 2.35 -9.68 5.00
CA THR A 137 1.25 -8.69 5.01
C THR A 137 1.39 -7.65 6.12
N TYR A 138 2.43 -7.75 6.95
CA TYR A 138 2.73 -6.77 7.98
C TYR A 138 3.65 -5.69 7.43
N TRP A 139 3.25 -4.44 7.65
CA TRP A 139 3.94 -3.23 7.22
C TRP A 139 4.29 -2.38 8.42
N ILE A 140 5.39 -1.66 8.34
CA ILE A 140 5.82 -0.72 9.37
C ILE A 140 5.96 0.65 8.71
N ALA A 141 5.32 1.67 9.30
CA ALA A 141 5.53 3.05 8.90
C ALA A 141 6.91 3.52 9.36
N GLN A 142 7.77 3.87 8.40
CA GLN A 142 9.07 4.49 8.66
C GLN A 142 9.02 5.98 8.35
N VAL A 143 9.88 6.75 9.02
CA VAL A 143 10.16 8.14 8.66
C VAL A 143 11.55 8.18 8.06
N HIS A 144 11.73 8.92 6.97
CA HIS A 144 13.05 9.37 6.56
C HIS A 144 13.26 10.78 7.10
N ILE A 145 14.26 10.94 7.95
CA ILE A 145 14.73 12.23 8.43
C ILE A 145 15.89 12.61 7.49
N TYR A 146 15.70 13.65 6.67
CA TYR A 146 16.86 14.32 6.08
C TYR A 146 17.60 15.04 7.21
N THR A 147 18.82 14.60 7.52
CA THR A 147 19.76 15.39 8.34
C THR A 147 20.53 16.36 7.47
#